data_AF-A0A8J4U837-F1
#
_entry.id   AF-A0A8J4U837-F1
#
_cell.length_a   1.000
_cell.length_b   1.000
_cell.length_c   1.000
_cell.angle_alpha   90.00
_cell.angle_beta   90.00
_cell.angle_gamma   90.00
#
_symmetry.space_group_name_H-M   'P 1'
#
loop_
_entity.id
_entity.type
_entity.pdbx_description
1 polymer ?
#
loop_
_entity_poly.entity_id
_entity_poly.type
_entity_poly.pdbx_seq_one_letter_code
_entity_poly.pdbx_strand_id
1 'polypeptide(L)'
;MAWVKFFRKPGGNLGRGYQPGSMLSLAPTKGLLNEPGQNSCFLNSAVQVLWQLDIFRRSLRQLPNHYCLGEACIFCALKGIFSQFQDSRERALPSDNLRIALAETFKDEQRFQLGFMDDAAECFENILERIHLHIVPDVDIDACTSKLCITHQKFAMTLYEQ
;
A
#
# COMPACT_ATOMS: atom_id res chain seq x y z
N MET A 1 40.39 -37.49 28.90
CA MET A 1 40.77 -37.83 27.50
C MET A 1 39.48 -37.99 26.68
N ALA A 2 38.68 -36.94 26.45
CA ALA A 2 38.85 -35.87 25.46
C ALA A 2 38.81 -36.37 24.00
N TRP A 3 37.62 -36.52 23.41
CA TRP A 3 37.41 -36.39 21.96
C TRP A 3 36.05 -35.73 21.69
N VAL A 4 36.06 -34.40 21.61
CA VAL A 4 34.97 -33.59 21.05
C VAL A 4 35.31 -33.34 19.59
N LYS A 5 34.47 -33.80 18.66
CA LYS A 5 34.50 -33.33 17.26
C LYS A 5 33.26 -32.49 16.98
N PHE A 6 33.55 -31.18 16.98
CA PHE A 6 32.87 -30.07 16.36
C PHE A 6 31.91 -30.41 15.21
N PHE A 7 30.61 -30.19 15.43
CA PHE A 7 29.69 -29.73 14.39
C PHE A 7 29.16 -28.35 14.80
N ARG A 8 29.87 -27.32 14.35
CA ARG A 8 29.45 -25.92 14.45
C ARG A 8 28.40 -25.67 13.36
N LYS A 9 27.11 -25.71 13.70
CA LYS A 9 26.06 -25.11 12.87
C LYS A 9 26.24 -23.58 12.90
N PRO A 10 26.18 -22.85 11.78
CA PRO A 10 26.04 -21.41 11.84
C PRO A 10 24.67 -21.10 12.44
N GLY A 11 24.66 -20.40 13.58
CA GLY A 11 23.46 -19.79 14.13
C GLY A 11 22.99 -18.68 13.19
N GLY A 12 22.14 -19.02 12.24
CA GLY A 12 21.36 -18.06 11.48
C GLY A 12 20.28 -17.49 12.38
N ASN A 13 20.42 -16.22 12.74
CA ASN A 13 19.49 -15.48 13.59
C ASN A 13 18.22 -15.10 12.80
N LEU A 14 17.48 -16.09 12.30
CA LEU A 14 16.24 -15.93 11.51
C LEU A 14 14.96 -16.02 12.36
N GLY A 15 15.08 -15.93 13.69
CA GLY A 15 13.97 -16.16 14.61
C GLY A 15 13.27 -14.93 15.19
N ARG A 16 13.52 -13.72 14.69
CA ARG A 16 12.77 -12.50 15.08
C ARG A 16 11.83 -12.02 13.96
N GLY A 17 11.18 -12.96 13.29
CA GLY A 17 10.13 -12.65 12.31
C GLY A 17 8.77 -12.94 12.90
N TYR A 18 8.04 -11.88 13.26
CA TYR A 18 6.59 -11.87 13.45
C TYR A 18 6.02 -12.80 14.54
N GLN A 19 5.51 -12.22 15.63
CA GLN A 19 4.63 -12.91 16.58
C GLN A 19 3.17 -12.65 16.12
N PRO A 20 2.45 -13.66 15.60
CA PRO A 20 1.04 -13.51 15.26
C PRO A 20 0.25 -13.07 16.51
N GLY A 21 -0.54 -12.00 16.40
CA GLY A 21 -1.30 -11.44 17.54
C GLY A 21 -0.57 -10.37 18.37
N SER A 22 0.66 -9.99 18.00
CA SER A 22 1.35 -8.89 18.68
C SER A 22 0.73 -7.53 18.35
N MET A 23 0.25 -6.83 19.39
CA MET A 23 -0.23 -5.43 19.31
C MET A 23 0.85 -4.45 18.80
N LEU A 24 2.13 -4.85 18.78
CA LEU A 24 3.25 -4.05 18.27
C LEU A 24 3.17 -3.80 16.75
N SER A 25 2.34 -4.55 16.03
CA SER A 25 2.11 -4.38 14.58
C SER A 25 0.97 -3.40 14.25
N LEU A 26 0.17 -2.99 15.24
CA LEU A 26 -1.00 -2.15 15.00
C LEU A 26 -0.56 -0.74 14.63
N ALA A 27 -1.09 -0.26 13.51
CA ALA A 27 -0.88 1.11 13.07
C ALA A 27 -1.52 2.09 14.06
N PRO A 28 -0.94 3.29 14.27
CA PRO A 28 -1.69 4.40 14.85
C PRO A 28 -3.02 4.59 14.14
N THR A 29 -4.11 4.62 14.90
CA THR A 29 -5.45 4.85 14.38
C THR A 29 -5.70 6.35 14.29
N LYS A 30 -5.86 6.84 13.05
CA LYS A 30 -6.27 8.23 12.77
C LYS A 30 -7.43 8.19 11.79
N GLY A 31 -8.36 9.12 11.93
CA GLY A 31 -9.43 9.32 10.96
C GLY A 31 -8.92 9.94 9.66
N LEU A 32 -9.76 9.91 8.63
CA LEU A 32 -9.58 10.70 7.42
C LEU A 32 -10.76 11.68 7.30
N LEU A 33 -10.46 12.92 6.95
CA LEU A 33 -11.47 13.96 6.77
C LEU A 33 -12.35 13.63 5.57
N ASN A 34 -13.62 14.03 5.66
CA ASN A 34 -14.60 13.95 4.58
C ASN A 34 -15.66 15.01 4.82
N GLU A 35 -15.42 16.22 4.31
CA GLU A 35 -16.35 17.33 4.42
C GLU A 35 -17.60 17.10 3.54
N PRO A 36 -18.74 17.75 3.85
CA PRO A 36 -19.94 17.64 3.03
C PRO A 36 -19.66 17.94 1.55
N GLY A 37 -20.07 17.02 0.67
CA GLY A 37 -19.87 17.15 -0.78
C GLY A 37 -18.51 16.68 -1.30
N GLN A 38 -17.52 16.37 -0.45
CA GLN A 38 -16.26 15.77 -0.92
C GLN A 38 -16.46 14.33 -1.43
N ASN A 39 -17.37 13.59 -0.80
CA ASN A 39 -17.74 12.24 -1.17
C ASN A 39 -16.53 11.27 -1.22
N SER A 40 -15.51 11.51 -0.38
CA SER A 40 -14.24 10.77 -0.34
C SER A 40 -14.28 9.50 0.51
N CYS A 41 -15.45 9.08 1.01
CA CYS A 41 -15.56 7.95 1.93
C CYS A 41 -15.09 6.62 1.34
N PHE A 42 -15.26 6.41 0.03
CA PHE A 42 -14.78 5.22 -0.68
C PHE A 42 -13.24 5.14 -0.66
N LEU A 43 -12.59 6.26 -1.00
CA LEU A 43 -11.13 6.38 -0.95
C LEU A 43 -10.62 6.23 0.49
N ASN A 44 -11.26 6.90 1.44
CA ASN A 44 -10.87 6.85 2.84
C ASN A 44 -10.93 5.41 3.37
N SER A 45 -11.95 4.65 2.97
CA SER A 45 -12.08 3.23 3.32
C SER A 45 -10.92 2.40 2.75
N ALA A 46 -10.61 2.56 1.46
CA ALA A 46 -9.49 1.86 0.81
C ALA A 46 -8.13 2.20 1.45
N VAL A 47 -7.88 3.47 1.75
CA VAL A 47 -6.64 3.94 2.41
C VAL A 47 -6.48 3.35 3.80
N GLN A 48 -7.55 3.30 4.60
CA GLN A 48 -7.52 2.72 5.94
C GLN A 48 -7.18 1.23 5.91
N VAL A 49 -7.76 0.48 4.96
CA VAL A 49 -7.43 -0.94 4.75
C VAL A 49 -5.94 -1.08 4.44
N LEU A 50 -5.42 -0.34 3.45
CA LEU A 50 -4.00 -0.39 3.07
C LEU A 50 -3.06 0.01 4.23
N TRP A 51 -3.44 1.01 5.02
CA TRP A 51 -2.65 1.51 6.15
C TRP A 51 -2.53 0.47 7.27
N GLN A 52 -3.59 -0.28 7.52
CA GLN A 52 -3.65 -1.31 8.56
C GLN A 52 -2.85 -2.57 8.17
N LEU A 53 -2.56 -2.78 6.89
CA LEU A 53 -1.72 -3.86 6.39
C LEU A 53 -0.23 -3.55 6.63
N ASP A 54 0.28 -3.98 7.78
CA ASP A 54 1.66 -3.69 8.21
C ASP A 54 2.74 -4.09 7.19
N ILE A 55 2.60 -5.27 6.57
CA ILE A 55 3.55 -5.73 5.55
C ILE A 55 3.55 -4.81 4.34
N PHE A 56 2.37 -4.37 3.88
CA PHE A 56 2.25 -3.44 2.76
C PHE A 56 2.86 -2.08 3.10
N ARG A 57 2.49 -1.50 4.26
CA ARG A 57 3.04 -0.22 4.74
C ARG A 57 4.57 -0.23 4.79
N ARG A 58 5.17 -1.27 5.36
CA ARG A 58 6.63 -1.42 5.46
C ARG A 58 7.27 -1.55 4.07
N SER A 59 6.66 -2.35 3.20
CA SER A 59 7.15 -2.56 1.83
C SER A 59 7.09 -1.27 1.01
N LEU A 60 5.97 -0.54 1.05
CA LEU A 60 5.80 0.74 0.36
C LEU A 60 6.82 1.77 0.81
N ARG A 61 7.07 1.88 2.13
CA ARG A 61 8.07 2.80 2.70
C ARG A 61 9.48 2.54 2.15
N GLN A 62 9.84 1.28 1.92
CA GLN A 62 11.19 0.88 1.50
C GLN A 62 11.45 1.05 0.01
N LEU A 63 10.43 1.25 -0.82
CA LEU A 63 10.61 1.44 -2.26
C LEU A 63 11.33 2.78 -2.53
N PRO A 64 12.51 2.79 -3.16
CA PRO A 64 13.29 4.02 -3.32
C PRO A 64 12.81 4.88 -4.50
N ASN A 65 12.43 4.25 -5.62
CA ASN A 65 12.11 4.91 -6.88
C ASN A 65 10.76 4.44 -7.43
N HIS A 66 10.16 5.26 -8.29
CA HIS A 66 8.95 4.96 -9.05
C HIS A 66 8.90 5.88 -10.29
N TYR A 67 8.11 5.51 -11.29
CA TYR A 67 7.76 6.36 -12.42
C TYR A 67 6.69 7.36 -11.98
N CYS A 68 7.11 8.61 -11.72
CA CYS A 68 6.23 9.65 -11.22
C CYS A 68 5.40 10.28 -12.35
N LEU A 69 4.13 10.55 -12.07
CA LEU A 69 3.18 11.18 -12.99
C LEU A 69 2.75 12.59 -12.55
N GLY A 70 3.57 13.27 -11.73
CA GLY A 70 3.23 14.59 -11.19
C GLY A 70 1.96 14.56 -10.36
N GLU A 71 1.01 15.45 -10.65
CA GLU A 71 -0.26 15.57 -9.92
C GLU A 71 -1.12 14.31 -9.99
N ALA A 72 -1.00 13.50 -11.05
CA ALA A 72 -1.70 12.22 -11.19
C ALA A 72 -1.01 11.06 -10.43
N CYS A 73 0.05 11.33 -9.67
CA CYS A 73 0.86 10.26 -9.08
C CYS A 73 0.26 9.72 -7.77
N ILE A 74 -0.56 8.67 -7.89
CA ILE A 74 -1.14 7.93 -6.77
C ILE A 74 -0.06 7.40 -5.81
N PHE A 75 1.08 6.94 -6.33
CA PHE A 75 2.18 6.45 -5.50
C PHE A 75 2.74 7.54 -4.55
N CYS A 76 3.00 8.73 -5.07
CA CYS A 76 3.46 9.88 -4.29
C CYS A 76 2.42 10.28 -3.23
N ALA A 77 1.16 10.44 -3.64
CA ALA A 77 0.10 10.87 -2.75
C ALA A 77 -0.15 9.85 -1.61
N LEU A 78 -0.14 8.55 -1.94
CA LEU A 78 -0.30 7.49 -0.95
C LEU A 78 0.87 7.44 0.03
N LYS A 79 2.12 7.57 -0.45
CA LYS A 79 3.27 7.69 0.45
C LYS A 79 3.18 8.92 1.35
N GLY A 80 2.72 10.04 0.81
CA GLY A 80 2.51 11.28 1.55
C GLY A 80 1.54 11.08 2.72
N ILE A 81 0.35 10.53 2.47
CA ILE A 81 -0.62 10.28 3.55
C ILE A 81 -0.13 9.23 4.54
N PHE A 82 0.60 8.20 4.10
CA PHE A 82 1.22 7.20 4.99
C PHE A 82 2.32 7.77 5.89
N SER A 83 3.04 8.80 5.45
CA SER A 83 3.97 9.54 6.31
C SER A 83 3.20 10.38 7.33
N GLN A 84 2.13 11.07 6.92
CA GLN A 84 1.29 11.80 7.87
C GLN A 84 0.65 10.89 8.93
N PHE A 85 0.22 9.68 8.55
CA PHE A 85 -0.26 8.70 9.51
C PHE A 85 0.77 8.37 10.59
N GLN A 86 2.06 8.33 10.24
CA GLN A 86 3.17 8.05 11.17
C GLN A 86 3.50 9.24 12.06
N ASP A 87 3.65 10.41 11.44
CA ASP A 87 4.39 11.51 12.06
C ASP A 87 3.50 12.64 12.58
N SER A 88 2.30 12.81 11.99
CA SER A 88 1.39 13.87 12.42
C SER A 88 0.85 13.63 13.84
N ARG A 89 0.44 14.70 14.53
CA ARG A 89 -0.26 14.62 15.81
C ARG A 89 -1.78 14.74 15.66
N GLU A 90 -2.25 15.05 14.46
CA GLU A 90 -3.67 15.21 14.18
C GLU A 90 -4.43 13.89 14.33
N ARG A 91 -5.64 13.98 14.87
CA ARG A 91 -6.54 12.83 15.02
C ARG A 91 -7.24 12.45 13.72
N ALA A 92 -7.35 13.38 12.77
CA ALA A 92 -7.90 13.16 11.45
C ALA A 92 -7.00 13.85 10.40
N LEU A 93 -6.79 13.19 9.27
CA LEU A 93 -5.88 13.67 8.22
C LEU A 93 -6.64 13.97 6.91
N PRO A 94 -6.22 14.98 6.15
CA PRO A 94 -6.74 15.24 4.80
C PRO A 94 -6.26 14.16 3.82
N SER A 95 -7.17 13.68 2.95
CA SER A 95 -6.84 12.76 1.85
C SER A 95 -6.88 13.43 0.47
N ASP A 96 -6.96 14.77 0.45
CA ASP A 96 -7.19 15.59 -0.74
C ASP A 96 -6.16 15.35 -1.85
N ASN A 97 -4.87 15.28 -1.52
CA ASN A 97 -3.83 15.02 -2.52
C ASN A 97 -4.02 13.66 -3.22
N LEU A 98 -4.43 12.63 -2.47
CA LEU A 98 -4.69 11.32 -3.05
C LEU A 98 -6.01 11.32 -3.82
N ARG A 99 -7.01 12.07 -3.35
CA ARG A 99 -8.28 12.27 -4.05
C ARG A 99 -8.08 12.93 -5.41
N ILE A 100 -7.24 13.96 -5.49
CA ILE A 100 -6.88 14.68 -6.71
C ILE A 100 -6.09 13.77 -7.65
N ALA A 101 -5.07 13.07 -7.15
CA ALA A 101 -4.27 12.16 -7.96
C ALA A 101 -5.13 11.04 -8.58
N LEU A 102 -6.10 10.52 -7.84
CA LEU A 102 -7.04 9.52 -8.32
C LEU A 102 -7.95 10.10 -9.41
N ALA A 103 -8.55 11.27 -9.19
CA ALA A 103 -9.42 11.91 -10.18
C ALA A 103 -8.68 12.24 -11.50
N GLU A 104 -7.44 12.71 -11.40
CA GLU A 104 -6.61 13.03 -12.58
C GLU A 104 -6.17 11.75 -13.33
N THR A 105 -5.87 10.67 -12.60
CA THR A 105 -5.48 9.38 -13.22
C THR A 105 -6.61 8.79 -14.06
N PHE A 106 -7.86 8.90 -13.60
CA PHE A 106 -9.03 8.25 -14.21
C PHE A 106 -9.97 9.24 -14.91
N LYS A 107 -9.46 10.42 -15.29
CA LYS A 107 -10.26 11.49 -15.90
C LYS A 107 -10.95 11.08 -17.20
N ASP A 108 -10.27 10.31 -18.03
CA ASP A 108 -10.79 9.90 -19.35
C ASP A 108 -11.89 8.84 -19.21
N GLU A 109 -11.86 8.07 -18.12
CA GLU A 109 -12.89 7.09 -17.75
C GLU A 109 -14.08 7.73 -17.01
N GLN A 110 -13.98 9.00 -16.63
CA GLN A 110 -14.94 9.71 -15.77
C GLN A 110 -15.17 8.99 -14.42
N ARG A 111 -14.20 8.18 -13.97
CA ARG A 111 -14.24 7.46 -12.69
C ARG A 111 -13.49 8.24 -11.62
N PHE A 112 -13.90 8.07 -10.37
CA PHE A 112 -13.31 8.71 -9.20
C PHE A 112 -13.23 10.25 -9.32
N GLN A 113 -14.17 10.89 -10.00
CA GLN A 113 -14.14 12.35 -10.19
C GLN A 113 -14.47 13.10 -8.89
N LEU A 114 -13.90 14.29 -8.73
CA LEU A 114 -14.09 15.10 -7.52
C LEU A 114 -15.57 15.42 -7.28
N GLY A 115 -15.99 15.34 -6.01
CA GLY A 115 -17.39 15.60 -5.62
C GLY A 115 -18.36 14.45 -5.90
N PHE A 116 -17.93 13.36 -6.52
CA PHE A 116 -18.73 12.16 -6.73
C PHE A 116 -18.29 11.02 -5.79
N MET A 117 -19.24 10.16 -5.44
CA MET A 117 -18.98 8.89 -4.75
C MET A 117 -18.61 7.83 -5.79
N ASP A 118 -17.84 6.84 -5.36
CA ASP A 118 -17.45 5.69 -6.18
C ASP A 118 -17.36 4.43 -5.32
N ASP A 119 -17.04 3.28 -5.92
CA ASP A 119 -16.91 2.02 -5.20
C ASP A 119 -15.55 1.90 -4.48
N ALA A 120 -15.57 1.42 -3.23
CA ALA A 120 -14.38 1.32 -2.39
C ALA A 120 -13.49 0.12 -2.76
N ALA A 121 -14.08 -0.99 -3.21
CA ALA A 121 -13.33 -2.17 -3.65
C ALA A 121 -12.65 -1.89 -4.99
N GLU A 122 -13.37 -1.29 -5.94
CA GLU A 122 -12.77 -0.86 -7.20
C GLU A 122 -11.64 0.16 -6.95
N CYS A 123 -11.86 1.13 -6.06
CA CYS A 123 -10.80 2.09 -5.69
C CYS A 123 -9.57 1.40 -5.10
N PHE A 124 -9.76 0.40 -4.23
CA PHE A 124 -8.66 -0.37 -3.65
C PHE A 124 -7.85 -1.10 -4.73
N GLU A 125 -8.52 -1.81 -5.63
CA GLU A 125 -7.89 -2.53 -6.74
C GLU A 125 -7.14 -1.58 -7.67
N ASN A 126 -7.76 -0.46 -8.04
CA ASN A 126 -7.16 0.55 -8.90
C ASN A 126 -5.93 1.21 -8.24
N ILE A 127 -5.93 1.45 -6.92
CA ILE A 127 -4.73 1.92 -6.22
C ILE A 127 -3.60 0.90 -6.34
N LEU A 128 -3.88 -0.40 -6.17
CA LEU A 128 -2.87 -1.45 -6.30
C LEU A 128 -2.34 -1.55 -7.73
N GLU A 129 -3.21 -1.52 -8.73
CA GLU A 129 -2.82 -1.54 -10.14
C GLU A 129 -1.94 -0.32 -10.49
N ARG A 130 -2.33 0.87 -10.05
CA ARG A 130 -1.54 2.08 -10.30
C ARG A 130 -0.18 2.04 -9.61
N ILE A 131 -0.07 1.44 -8.41
CA ILE A 131 1.24 1.20 -7.77
C ILE A 131 2.08 0.22 -8.59
N HIS A 132 1.50 -0.84 -9.16
CA HIS A 132 2.21 -1.74 -10.07
C HIS A 132 2.81 -0.94 -11.24
N LEU A 133 1.99 -0.15 -11.94
CA LEU A 133 2.43 0.64 -13.09
C LEU A 133 3.48 1.70 -12.71
N HIS A 134 3.41 2.27 -11.51
CA HIS A 134 4.44 3.19 -11.02
C HIS A 134 5.78 2.48 -10.73
N ILE A 135 5.81 1.18 -10.48
CA ILE A 135 7.03 0.44 -10.11
C ILE A 135 7.62 -0.36 -11.28
N VAL A 136 6.77 -0.93 -12.13
CA VAL A 136 7.12 -1.76 -13.28
C VAL A 136 6.21 -1.44 -14.46
N PRO A 137 6.32 -0.24 -15.07
CA PRO A 137 5.41 0.22 -16.12
C PRO A 137 5.40 -0.66 -17.38
N ASP A 138 6.52 -1.33 -17.67
CA ASP A 138 6.67 -2.13 -18.90
C ASP A 138 6.25 -3.60 -18.74
N VAL A 139 5.73 -3.98 -17.56
CA VAL A 139 5.35 -5.37 -17.27
C VAL A 139 3.84 -5.46 -17.21
N ASP A 140 3.29 -6.38 -18.00
CA ASP A 140 1.87 -6.73 -17.95
C ASP A 140 1.44 -7.11 -16.53
N ILE A 141 0.25 -6.67 -16.12
CA ILE A 141 -0.25 -6.81 -14.75
C ILE A 141 -0.33 -8.29 -14.38
N ASP A 142 -1.00 -9.11 -15.20
CA ASP A 142 -1.27 -10.52 -14.89
C ASP A 142 -0.01 -11.40 -14.94
N ALA A 143 1.00 -11.00 -15.73
CA ALA A 143 2.26 -11.73 -15.87
C ALA A 143 3.37 -11.24 -14.91
N CYS A 144 3.08 -10.30 -14.00
CA CYS A 144 4.11 -9.65 -13.20
C CYS A 144 4.73 -10.57 -12.14
N THR A 145 6.02 -10.88 -12.32
CA THR A 145 6.83 -11.64 -11.34
C THR A 145 7.94 -10.82 -10.67
N SER A 146 7.93 -9.48 -10.86
CA SER A 146 8.95 -8.59 -10.31
C SER A 146 8.99 -8.63 -8.78
N LYS A 147 10.20 -8.76 -8.23
CA LYS A 147 10.43 -8.72 -6.77
C LYS A 147 10.24 -7.32 -6.18
N LEU A 148 10.24 -6.28 -7.01
CA LEU A 148 10.02 -4.90 -6.60
C LEU A 148 8.53 -4.55 -6.58
N CYS A 149 7.69 -5.29 -7.29
CA CYS A 149 6.26 -5.02 -7.39
C CYS A 149 5.52 -5.48 -6.12
N ILE A 150 5.37 -4.57 -5.15
CA ILE A 150 4.78 -4.90 -3.86
C ILE A 150 3.30 -5.32 -3.95
N THR A 151 2.59 -4.95 -5.00
CA THR A 151 1.19 -5.30 -5.19
C THR A 151 1.09 -6.79 -5.49
N HIS A 152 1.83 -7.27 -6.48
CA HIS A 152 1.89 -8.70 -6.79
C HIS A 152 2.58 -9.53 -5.70
N GLN A 153 3.66 -9.01 -5.09
CA GLN A 153 4.35 -9.73 -4.01
C GLN A 153 3.49 -9.94 -2.75
N LYS A 154 2.46 -9.11 -2.52
CA LYS A 154 1.66 -9.12 -1.27
C LYS A 154 0.20 -9.49 -1.46
N PHE A 155 -0.36 -9.30 -2.65
CA PHE A 155 -1.79 -9.51 -2.92
C PHE A 155 -2.08 -10.50 -4.04
N ALA A 156 -1.10 -10.84 -4.90
CA ALA A 156 -1.37 -11.80 -5.97
C ALA A 156 -1.71 -13.17 -5.41
N MET A 157 -2.68 -13.82 -6.04
CA MET A 157 -3.12 -15.17 -5.73
C MET A 157 -3.42 -15.88 -7.05
N THR A 158 -3.03 -17.15 -7.17
CA THR A 158 -3.37 -17.99 -8.31
C THR A 158 -4.51 -18.91 -7.91
N LEU A 159 -5.65 -18.79 -8.59
CA LEU A 159 -6.78 -19.70 -8.44
C LEU A 159 -6.65 -20.83 -9.45
N TYR A 160 -6.83 -22.06 -8.99
CA TYR A 160 -6.92 -23.24 -9.86
C TYR A 160 -8.36 -23.75 -9.78
N GLU A 161 -9.09 -23.61 -10.88
CA GLU A 161 -10.42 -24.22 -11.02
C GLU A 161 -10.25 -25.69 -11.45
N GLN A 162 -10.95 -26.60 -10.76
CA GLN A 162 -10.96 -28.04 -11.02
C GLN A 162 -12.17 -28.43 -11.85
#